data_AF-A0A2V7VFQ4-F1
#
_entry.id   AF-A0A2V7VFQ4-F1
#
_cell.length_a   1.000
_cell.length_b   1.000
_cell.length_c   1.000
_cell.angle_alpha   90.00
_cell.angle_beta   90.00
_cell.angle_gamma   90.00
#
_symmetry.space_group_name_H-M   'P 1'
#
loop_
_entity.id
_entity.type
_entity.pdbx_description
1 polymer ?
#
loop_
_entity_poly.entity_id
_entity_poly.type
_entity_poly.pdbx_seq_one_letter_code
_entity_poly.pdbx_strand_id
1 'polypeptide(L)'
;MVAAAAFLVAWLLFLRATVREEASPAVGLRMMGIGFGMAALAYGVLVLSPRIVTPARMQILSAPGIGLLLAAAAVGLADRLPRRWSAGALALLGGSMVAMGAGRTAALQRAWDAKSYWAAQDGSLFGLTREAPQLEPHTLLVLLDEAGAWPAAFTFQHAVDYLYGGRARGSVWGAVPFLYPIQVDPDGIRSVPYESIQGPWRAPAALYGWDEVVVVRQTALGAVTVLDEWPDVLPPLPPSARYAPRARLRRGDPPPREHRLLVGPAREAALR
;
A
#
# COMPACT_ATOMS: atom_id res chain seq x y z
N MET A 1 7.65 -15.45 -10.60
CA MET A 1 8.06 -16.58 -11.47
C MET A 1 7.01 -17.69 -11.56
N VAL A 2 6.34 -18.08 -10.46
CA VAL A 2 5.31 -19.14 -10.45
C VAL A 2 4.14 -18.86 -11.41
N ALA A 3 3.64 -17.62 -11.49
CA ALA A 3 2.54 -17.26 -12.38
C ALA A 3 2.91 -17.38 -13.88
N ALA A 4 4.14 -17.03 -14.25
CA ALA A 4 4.63 -17.17 -15.63
C ALA A 4 4.76 -18.65 -16.01
N ALA A 5 5.26 -19.50 -15.11
CA ALA A 5 5.35 -20.94 -15.31
C ALA A 5 3.96 -21.59 -15.41
N ALA A 6 3.02 -21.23 -14.53
CA ALA A 6 1.65 -21.74 -14.55
C ALA A 6 0.91 -21.36 -15.84
N PHE A 7 1.08 -20.12 -16.33
CA PHE A 7 0.53 -19.69 -17.61
C PHE A 7 1.17 -20.45 -18.79
N LEU A 8 2.49 -20.64 -18.78
CA LEU A 8 3.19 -21.41 -19.81
C LEU A 8 2.68 -22.86 -19.87
N VAL A 9 2.44 -23.49 -18.73
CA VAL A 9 1.85 -24.83 -18.64
C VAL A 9 0.40 -24.83 -19.15
N ALA A 10 -0.44 -23.89 -18.71
CA ALA A 10 -1.83 -23.77 -19.18
C ALA A 10 -1.91 -23.49 -20.69
N TRP A 11 -0.98 -22.68 -21.22
CA TRP A 11 -0.87 -22.37 -22.64
C TRP A 11 -0.39 -23.56 -23.47
N LEU A 12 0.58 -24.33 -22.96
CA LEU A 12 1.03 -25.58 -23.59
C LEU A 12 -0.08 -26.65 -23.61
N LEU A 13 -0.90 -26.70 -22.56
CA LEU A 13 -2.09 -27.58 -22.51
C LEU A 13 -3.17 -27.11 -23.50
N PHE A 14 -3.41 -25.81 -23.61
CA PHE A 14 -4.32 -25.22 -24.60
C PHE A 14 -3.85 -25.47 -26.04
N LEU A 15 -2.55 -25.31 -26.32
CA LEU A 15 -1.92 -25.66 -27.60
C LEU A 15 -2.09 -27.15 -27.92
N ARG A 16 -1.91 -28.04 -26.95
CA ARG A 16 -2.15 -29.48 -27.14
C ARG A 16 -3.60 -29.82 -27.45
N ALA A 17 -4.56 -29.12 -26.84
CA ALA A 17 -5.99 -29.34 -27.08
C ALA A 17 -6.42 -28.81 -28.46
N THR A 18 -6.01 -27.59 -28.82
CA THR A 18 -6.40 -26.93 -30.08
C THR A 18 -5.70 -27.48 -31.33
N VAL A 19 -4.54 -28.12 -31.19
CA VAL A 19 -3.87 -28.79 -32.32
C VAL A 19 -4.48 -30.18 -32.61
N ARG A 20 -5.24 -30.76 -31.66
CA ARG A 20 -5.86 -32.09 -31.80
C ARG A 20 -7.35 -32.07 -32.18
N GLU A 21 -8.10 -31.04 -31.79
CA GLU A 21 -9.51 -30.86 -32.15
C GLU A 21 -9.68 -29.71 -33.15
N GLU A 22 -10.47 -29.90 -34.20
CA GLU A 22 -10.85 -28.83 -35.13
C GLU A 22 -11.65 -27.77 -34.35
N ALA A 23 -10.97 -26.67 -33.99
CA ALA A 23 -11.61 -25.56 -33.32
C ALA A 23 -12.66 -24.93 -34.25
N SER A 24 -13.95 -25.12 -33.93
CA SER A 24 -15.05 -24.57 -34.73
C SER A 24 -14.96 -23.03 -34.81
N PRO A 25 -15.06 -22.42 -36.01
CA PRO A 25 -15.05 -20.96 -36.21
C PRO A 25 -16.10 -20.21 -35.37
N ALA A 26 -17.21 -20.89 -35.05
CA ALA A 26 -18.31 -20.34 -34.25
C ALA A 26 -17.89 -20.06 -32.78
N VAL A 27 -16.94 -20.83 -32.24
CA VAL A 27 -16.41 -20.64 -30.88
C VAL A 27 -15.56 -19.38 -30.81
N GLY A 28 -14.70 -19.15 -31.82
CA GLY A 28 -13.88 -17.93 -31.92
C GLY A 28 -14.74 -16.66 -32.03
N LEU A 29 -15.81 -16.70 -32.83
CA LEU A 29 -16.74 -15.58 -32.99
C LEU A 29 -17.49 -15.24 -31.69
N ARG A 30 -17.91 -16.26 -30.92
CA ARG A 30 -18.53 -16.07 -29.60
C ARG A 30 -17.57 -15.47 -28.59
N MET A 31 -16.32 -15.95 -28.54
CA MET A 31 -15.29 -15.39 -27.66
C MET A 31 -14.99 -13.92 -28.02
N MET A 32 -14.94 -13.59 -29.31
CA MET A 32 -14.74 -12.22 -29.78
C MET A 32 -15.90 -11.31 -29.37
N GLY A 33 -17.15 -11.76 -29.55
CA GLY A 33 -18.34 -11.00 -29.16
C GLY A 33 -18.43 -10.75 -27.65
N ILE A 34 -18.15 -11.77 -26.82
CA ILE A 34 -18.12 -11.64 -25.35
C ILE A 34 -16.98 -10.71 -24.92
N GLY A 35 -15.78 -10.87 -25.50
CA GLY A 35 -14.63 -10.03 -25.22
C GLY A 35 -14.86 -8.56 -25.55
N PHE A 36 -15.46 -8.27 -26.71
CA PHE A 36 -15.82 -6.92 -27.12
C PHE A 36 -16.90 -6.31 -26.22
N GLY A 37 -17.93 -7.09 -25.85
CA GLY A 37 -18.97 -6.67 -24.92
C GLY A 37 -18.43 -6.32 -23.54
N MET A 38 -17.53 -7.14 -22.99
CA MET A 38 -16.89 -6.87 -21.70
C MET A 38 -15.97 -5.64 -21.75
N ALA A 39 -15.18 -5.47 -22.80
CA ALA A 39 -14.33 -4.29 -22.98
C ALA A 39 -15.16 -3.01 -23.15
N ALA A 40 -16.23 -3.06 -23.97
CA ALA A 40 -17.13 -1.94 -24.18
C ALA A 40 -17.91 -1.56 -22.91
N LEU A 41 -18.36 -2.53 -22.11
CA LEU A 41 -19.01 -2.26 -20.82
C LEU A 41 -18.05 -1.65 -19.80
N ALA A 42 -16.79 -2.11 -19.76
CA ALA A 42 -15.76 -1.55 -18.88
C ALA A 42 -15.47 -0.07 -19.19
N TYR A 43 -15.43 0.31 -20.46
CA TYR A 43 -15.20 1.69 -20.87
C TYR A 43 -16.47 2.55 -20.89
N GLY A 44 -17.63 1.99 -21.28
CA GLY A 44 -18.90 2.71 -21.44
C GLY A 44 -19.51 3.21 -20.13
N VAL A 45 -19.46 2.40 -19.06
CA VAL A 45 -19.92 2.81 -17.72
C VAL A 45 -19.07 3.96 -17.14
N LEU A 46 -17.82 4.08 -17.59
CA LEU A 46 -16.86 5.06 -17.07
C LEU A 46 -16.84 6.37 -17.86
N VAL A 47 -16.97 6.33 -19.19
CA VAL A 47 -17.12 7.55 -20.01
C VAL A 47 -18.37 8.34 -19.61
N LEU A 48 -19.39 7.65 -19.12
CA LEU A 48 -20.65 8.24 -18.68
C LEU A 48 -20.67 8.63 -17.19
N SER A 49 -19.63 8.33 -16.41
CA SER A 49 -19.62 8.60 -14.96
C SER A 49 -18.38 9.37 -14.50
N PRO A 50 -18.48 10.69 -14.27
CA PRO A 50 -17.36 11.52 -13.82
C PRO A 50 -16.87 11.20 -12.40
N ARG A 51 -17.54 10.28 -11.68
CA ARG A 51 -17.21 9.92 -10.29
C ARG A 51 -16.26 8.71 -10.16
N ILE A 52 -15.95 8.02 -11.26
CA ILE A 52 -15.18 6.76 -11.22
C ILE A 52 -13.93 6.89 -12.09
N VAL A 53 -12.97 7.71 -11.67
CA VAL A 53 -11.69 7.89 -12.38
C VAL A 53 -10.54 7.34 -11.54
N THR A 54 -10.40 6.02 -11.47
CA THR A 54 -9.17 5.40 -10.93
C THR A 54 -8.66 4.27 -11.84
N PRO A 55 -7.37 4.32 -12.29
CA PRO A 55 -6.76 3.31 -13.18
C PRO A 55 -6.82 1.87 -12.67
N ALA A 56 -6.89 1.70 -11.34
CA ALA A 56 -6.94 0.38 -10.69
C ALA A 56 -8.27 -0.35 -10.95
N ARG A 57 -9.40 0.37 -11.09
CA ARG A 57 -10.73 -0.25 -11.30
C ARG A 57 -10.99 -0.61 -12.77
N MET A 58 -10.27 0.00 -13.71
CA MET A 58 -10.38 -0.31 -15.15
C MET A 58 -10.01 -1.77 -15.45
N GLN A 59 -9.14 -2.39 -14.65
CA GLN A 59 -8.53 -3.69 -14.95
C GLN A 59 -9.46 -4.89 -14.66
N ILE A 60 -10.50 -4.71 -13.83
CA ILE A 60 -11.36 -5.81 -13.36
C ILE A 60 -12.17 -6.44 -14.51
N LEU A 61 -12.69 -5.61 -15.43
CA LEU A 61 -13.51 -6.06 -16.57
C LEU A 61 -12.77 -5.98 -17.92
N SER A 62 -11.83 -5.03 -18.09
CA SER A 62 -11.08 -4.91 -19.34
C SER A 62 -10.02 -6.01 -19.51
N ALA A 63 -9.38 -6.49 -18.43
CA ALA A 63 -8.36 -7.54 -18.55
C ALA A 63 -8.94 -8.89 -19.02
N PRO A 64 -10.08 -9.39 -18.50
CA PRO A 64 -10.75 -10.57 -19.06
C PRO A 64 -11.23 -10.35 -20.51
N GLY A 65 -11.80 -9.18 -20.83
CA GLY A 65 -12.28 -8.86 -22.18
C GLY A 65 -11.17 -8.81 -23.22
N ILE A 66 -10.04 -8.19 -22.88
CA ILE A 66 -8.82 -8.20 -23.70
C ILE A 66 -8.28 -9.63 -23.84
N GLY A 67 -8.27 -10.41 -22.75
CA GLY A 67 -7.87 -11.82 -22.79
C GLY A 67 -8.70 -12.67 -23.76
N LEU A 68 -10.03 -12.47 -23.79
CA LEU A 68 -10.93 -13.15 -24.72
C LEU A 68 -10.72 -12.72 -26.17
N LEU A 69 -10.49 -11.43 -26.43
CA LEU A 69 -10.18 -10.93 -27.78
C LEU A 69 -8.86 -11.50 -28.30
N LEU A 70 -7.86 -11.59 -27.42
CA LEU A 70 -6.56 -12.16 -27.75
C LEU A 70 -6.63 -13.67 -27.99
N ALA A 71 -7.44 -14.39 -27.23
CA ALA A 71 -7.73 -15.81 -27.47
C ALA A 71 -8.48 -16.03 -28.80
N ALA A 72 -9.46 -15.19 -29.12
CA ALA A 72 -10.16 -15.24 -30.41
C ALA A 72 -9.24 -14.93 -31.60
N ALA A 73 -8.34 -13.96 -31.45
CA ALA A 73 -7.31 -13.67 -32.45
C ALA A 73 -6.34 -14.85 -32.63
N ALA A 74 -5.95 -15.52 -31.54
CA ALA A 74 -5.11 -16.71 -31.56
C ALA A 74 -5.78 -17.86 -32.33
N VAL A 75 -7.05 -18.15 -32.06
CA VAL A 75 -7.85 -19.17 -32.76
C VAL A 75 -7.97 -18.82 -34.26
N GLY A 76 -8.28 -17.56 -34.59
CA GLY A 76 -8.38 -17.12 -35.99
C GLY A 76 -7.05 -17.14 -36.75
N LEU A 77 -5.91 -16.95 -36.05
CA LEU A 77 -4.58 -17.06 -36.65
C LEU A 77 -4.21 -18.53 -36.91
N ALA A 78 -4.55 -19.42 -35.97
CA ALA A 78 -4.28 -20.85 -36.07
C ALA A 78 -5.00 -21.49 -37.27
N ASP A 79 -6.19 -21.01 -37.59
CA ASP A 79 -7.03 -21.53 -38.69
C ASP A 79 -6.57 -21.07 -40.09
N ARG A 80 -5.80 -19.97 -40.16
CA ARG A 80 -5.29 -19.40 -41.43
C ARG A 80 -3.82 -19.73 -41.72
N LEU A 81 -3.10 -20.29 -40.76
CA LEU A 81 -1.68 -20.62 -40.90
C LEU A 81 -1.51 -22.11 -41.23
N PRO A 82 -0.57 -22.47 -42.13
CA PRO A 82 -0.20 -23.87 -42.33
C PRO A 82 0.22 -24.51 -41.00
N ARG A 83 -0.21 -25.75 -40.73
CA ARG A 83 0.04 -26.48 -39.46
C ARG A 83 1.50 -26.45 -38.98
N ARG A 84 2.47 -26.37 -39.90
CA ARG A 84 3.91 -26.27 -39.59
C ARG A 84 4.33 -24.94 -38.94
N TRP A 85 3.55 -23.87 -39.10
CA TRP A 85 3.83 -22.53 -38.57
C TRP A 85 2.90 -22.10 -37.44
N SER A 86 1.73 -22.72 -37.30
CA SER A 86 0.70 -22.33 -36.32
C SER A 86 1.19 -22.41 -34.87
N ALA A 87 1.94 -23.48 -34.52
CA ALA A 87 2.52 -23.63 -33.18
C ALA A 87 3.52 -22.51 -32.85
N GLY A 88 4.40 -22.15 -33.80
CA GLY A 88 5.37 -21.07 -33.62
C GLY A 88 4.70 -19.70 -33.50
N ALA A 89 3.71 -19.42 -34.33
CA ALA A 89 2.95 -18.17 -34.29
C ALA A 89 2.15 -18.02 -32.98
N LEU A 90 1.49 -19.08 -32.51
CA LEU A 90 0.79 -19.10 -31.23
C LEU A 90 1.75 -18.98 -30.04
N ALA A 91 2.93 -19.60 -30.10
CA ALA A 91 3.95 -19.46 -29.06
C ALA A 91 4.50 -18.03 -28.99
N LEU A 92 4.76 -17.39 -30.14
CA LEU A 92 5.13 -15.97 -30.23
C LEU A 92 4.04 -15.06 -29.66
N LEU A 93 2.78 -15.31 -30.03
CA LEU A 93 1.63 -14.53 -29.58
C LEU A 93 1.40 -14.68 -28.06
N GLY A 94 1.41 -15.89 -27.52
CA GLY A 94 1.32 -16.12 -26.08
C GLY A 94 2.52 -15.56 -25.31
N GLY A 95 3.74 -15.76 -25.83
CA GLY A 95 4.97 -15.22 -25.23
C GLY A 95 4.99 -13.70 -25.17
N SER A 96 4.58 -13.03 -26.25
CA SER A 96 4.45 -11.56 -26.29
C SER A 96 3.41 -11.03 -25.31
N MET A 97 2.28 -11.72 -25.12
CA MET A 97 1.28 -11.34 -24.09
C MET A 97 1.85 -11.42 -22.68
N VAL A 98 2.56 -12.51 -22.36
CA VAL A 98 3.22 -12.66 -21.06
C VAL A 98 4.27 -11.55 -20.86
N ALA A 99 5.07 -11.28 -21.89
CA ALA A 99 6.08 -10.22 -21.84
C ALA A 99 5.46 -8.83 -21.61
N MET A 100 4.37 -8.49 -22.30
CA MET A 100 3.65 -7.24 -22.10
C MET A 100 3.02 -7.14 -20.71
N GLY A 101 2.40 -8.23 -20.22
CA GLY A 101 1.83 -8.29 -18.87
C GLY A 101 2.89 -8.10 -17.79
N ALA A 102 3.98 -8.87 -17.86
CA ALA A 102 5.10 -8.76 -16.93
C ALA A 102 5.77 -7.38 -16.98
N GLY A 103 5.97 -6.84 -18.19
CA GLY A 103 6.53 -5.50 -18.39
C GLY A 103 5.64 -4.41 -17.79
N ARG A 104 4.31 -4.51 -17.95
CA ARG A 104 3.33 -3.60 -17.34
C ARG A 104 3.34 -3.71 -15.81
N THR A 105 3.35 -4.91 -15.26
CA THR A 105 3.46 -5.11 -13.80
C THR A 105 4.76 -4.51 -13.27
N ALA A 106 5.89 -4.74 -13.93
CA ALA A 106 7.17 -4.16 -13.54
C ALA A 106 7.19 -2.62 -13.67
N ALA A 107 6.50 -2.06 -14.66
CA ALA A 107 6.34 -0.61 -14.79
C ALA A 107 5.44 -0.02 -13.70
N LEU A 108 4.33 -0.69 -13.36
CA LEU A 108 3.46 -0.30 -12.25
C LEU A 108 4.18 -0.41 -10.91
N GLN A 109 4.97 -1.45 -10.70
CA GLN A 109 5.78 -1.60 -9.49
C GLN A 109 6.79 -0.46 -9.39
N ARG A 110 7.54 -0.15 -10.46
CA ARG A 110 8.48 1.00 -10.47
C ARG A 110 7.77 2.33 -10.22
N ALA A 111 6.61 2.53 -10.82
CA ALA A 111 5.82 3.74 -10.60
C ALA A 111 5.27 3.83 -9.17
N TRP A 112 4.89 2.70 -8.60
CA TRP A 112 4.49 2.58 -7.20
C TRP A 112 5.68 2.87 -6.29
N ASP A 113 6.83 2.24 -6.49
CA ASP A 113 8.05 2.45 -5.71
C ASP A 113 8.50 3.92 -5.76
N ALA A 114 8.40 4.57 -6.93
CA ALA A 114 8.77 5.97 -7.10
C ALA A 114 7.79 6.97 -6.44
N LYS A 115 6.52 6.59 -6.27
CA LYS A 115 5.47 7.46 -5.70
C LYS A 115 5.03 7.04 -4.30
N SER A 116 5.49 5.91 -3.83
CA SER A 116 5.08 5.34 -2.56
C SER A 116 5.74 6.11 -1.43
N TYR A 117 4.95 6.46 -0.42
CA TYR A 117 5.45 7.01 0.83
C TYR A 117 6.26 5.99 1.65
N TRP A 118 6.26 4.71 1.24
CA TRP A 118 6.83 3.61 2.00
C TRP A 118 8.28 3.83 2.43
N ALA A 119 9.17 4.25 1.52
CA ALA A 119 10.58 4.45 1.87
C ALA A 119 10.76 5.56 2.92
N ALA A 120 9.97 6.63 2.83
CA ALA A 120 9.97 7.72 3.79
C ALA A 120 9.37 7.30 5.14
N GLN A 121 8.30 6.50 5.11
CA GLN A 121 7.66 5.94 6.31
C GLN A 121 8.57 4.94 7.03
N ASP A 122 9.22 4.03 6.30
CA ASP A 122 10.20 3.08 6.87
C ASP A 122 11.39 3.83 7.49
N GLY A 123 11.92 4.84 6.80
CA GLY A 123 12.96 5.72 7.35
C GLY A 123 12.53 6.43 8.64
N SER A 124 11.30 6.98 8.64
CA SER A 124 10.69 7.64 9.79
C SER A 124 10.57 6.71 11.00
N LEU A 125 10.02 5.50 10.81
CA LEU A 125 9.88 4.51 11.89
C LEU A 125 11.23 3.99 12.38
N PHE A 126 12.19 3.77 11.48
CA PHE A 126 13.54 3.39 11.86
C PHE A 126 14.20 4.47 12.73
N GLY A 127 14.14 5.73 12.29
CA GLY A 127 14.63 6.87 13.08
C GLY A 127 13.95 6.96 14.43
N LEU A 128 12.63 6.78 14.47
CA LEU A 128 11.85 6.76 15.69
C LEU A 128 12.32 5.67 16.66
N THR A 129 12.55 4.43 16.21
CA THR A 129 13.06 3.34 17.08
C THR A 129 14.48 3.59 17.59
N ARG A 130 15.27 4.43 16.92
CA ARG A 130 16.60 4.80 17.38
C ARG A 130 16.53 5.83 18.52
N GLU A 131 15.65 6.82 18.38
CA GLU A 131 15.46 7.89 19.36
C GLU A 131 14.63 7.45 20.57
N ALA A 132 13.66 6.56 20.33
CA ALA A 132 12.75 6.02 21.33
C ALA A 132 12.65 4.49 21.21
N PRO A 133 13.67 3.71 21.62
CA PRO A 133 13.65 2.26 21.45
C PRO A 133 12.48 1.59 22.17
N GLN A 134 12.10 2.12 23.34
CA GLN A 134 10.94 1.68 24.08
C GLN A 134 10.22 2.88 24.70
N LEU A 135 8.90 2.74 24.82
CA LEU A 135 8.04 3.75 25.43
C LEU A 135 7.30 3.18 26.64
N GLU A 136 7.07 4.07 27.61
CA GLU A 136 6.09 3.86 28.68
C GLU A 136 4.70 3.57 28.10
N PRO A 137 3.90 2.67 28.71
CA PRO A 137 2.51 2.45 28.31
C PRO A 137 1.68 3.73 28.38
N HIS A 138 0.69 3.85 27.49
CA HIS A 138 -0.17 5.03 27.39
C HIS A 138 0.59 6.31 27.00
N THR A 139 1.51 6.19 26.05
CA THR A 139 2.24 7.34 25.49
C THR A 139 1.63 7.79 24.16
N LEU A 140 1.45 9.10 23.98
CA LEU A 140 1.09 9.67 22.68
C LEU A 140 2.34 10.23 21.99
N LEU A 141 2.67 9.68 20.83
CA LEU A 141 3.66 10.23 19.92
C LEU A 141 3.00 11.22 18.96
N VAL A 142 3.42 12.48 19.01
CA VAL A 142 3.00 13.50 18.05
C VAL A 142 4.15 13.76 17.08
N LEU A 143 3.95 13.42 15.81
CA LEU A 143 4.93 13.64 14.76
C LEU A 143 4.71 15.00 14.09
N LEU A 144 5.77 15.79 14.03
CA LEU A 144 5.91 16.94 13.13
C LEU A 144 6.62 16.46 11.86
N ASP A 145 5.86 16.26 10.79
CA ASP A 145 6.33 15.64 9.55
C ASP A 145 6.64 16.67 8.46
N GLU A 146 7.86 17.19 8.45
CA GLU A 146 8.30 18.13 7.41
C GLU A 146 8.60 17.42 6.08
N ALA A 147 8.86 16.11 6.11
CA ALA A 147 9.15 15.31 4.92
C ALA A 147 7.90 14.88 4.14
N GLY A 148 6.71 15.02 4.74
CA GLY A 148 5.44 14.58 4.15
C GLY A 148 5.37 13.06 3.98
N ALA A 149 6.04 12.30 4.85
CA ALA A 149 6.00 10.84 4.85
C ALA A 149 4.61 10.27 5.22
N TRP A 150 3.82 11.01 5.99
CA TRP A 150 2.58 10.58 6.58
C TRP A 150 1.42 11.53 6.20
N PRO A 151 0.80 11.35 5.02
CA PRO A 151 -0.30 12.21 4.57
C PRO A 151 -1.56 12.10 5.44
N ALA A 152 -1.68 11.04 6.25
CA ALA A 152 -2.79 10.85 7.18
C ALA A 152 -2.29 10.30 8.52
N ALA A 153 -2.85 10.79 9.63
CA ALA A 153 -2.51 10.33 10.97
C ALA A 153 -2.90 8.85 11.19
N PHE A 154 -3.93 8.37 10.49
CA PHE A 154 -4.40 6.98 10.50
C PHE A 154 -3.27 5.95 10.32
N THR A 155 -2.45 6.10 9.29
CA THR A 155 -1.40 5.11 8.99
C THR A 155 -0.27 5.18 9.99
N PHE A 156 0.08 6.38 10.46
CA PHE A 156 1.09 6.56 11.49
C PHE A 156 0.64 5.97 12.83
N GLN A 157 -0.63 6.18 13.21
CA GLN A 157 -1.18 5.62 14.43
C GLN A 157 -1.03 4.10 14.48
N HIS A 158 -1.45 3.41 13.42
CA HIS A 158 -1.35 1.95 13.36
C HIS A 158 0.10 1.48 13.29
N ALA A 159 0.98 2.21 12.61
CA ALA A 159 2.40 1.88 12.59
C ALA A 159 3.01 1.97 13.99
N VAL A 160 2.70 3.03 14.76
CA VAL A 160 3.17 3.20 16.15
C VAL A 160 2.56 2.15 17.07
N ASP A 161 1.25 1.91 16.98
CA ASP A 161 0.54 0.91 17.77
C ASP A 161 1.14 -0.49 17.57
N TYR A 162 1.40 -0.86 16.31
CA TYR A 162 2.07 -2.11 15.97
C TYR A 162 3.52 -2.14 16.47
N LEU A 163 4.29 -1.08 16.19
CA LEU A 163 5.71 -1.00 16.52
C LEU A 163 5.95 -1.11 18.02
N TYR A 164 5.13 -0.49 18.85
CA TYR A 164 5.27 -0.53 20.32
C TYR A 164 4.33 -1.52 21.00
N GLY A 165 3.66 -2.41 20.24
CA GLY A 165 2.80 -3.47 20.77
C GLY A 165 1.67 -2.93 21.65
N GLY A 166 0.98 -1.89 21.22
CA GLY A 166 -0.15 -1.28 21.93
C GLY A 166 0.20 -0.35 23.08
N ARG A 167 1.50 -0.14 23.37
CA ARG A 167 1.94 0.74 24.47
C ARG A 167 1.86 2.23 24.13
N ALA A 168 1.91 2.57 22.86
CA ALA A 168 1.90 3.94 22.39
C ALA A 168 0.94 4.12 21.22
N ARG A 169 0.42 5.33 21.06
CA ARG A 169 -0.33 5.74 19.86
C ARG A 169 0.39 6.84 19.13
N GLY A 170 0.23 6.88 17.81
CA GLY A 170 0.78 7.92 16.95
C GLY A 170 -0.29 8.92 16.50
N SER A 171 0.09 10.17 16.35
CA SER A 171 -0.65 11.18 15.60
C SER A 171 0.33 12.06 14.82
N VAL A 172 -0.10 12.61 13.68
CA VAL A 172 0.72 13.50 12.85
C VAL A 172 0.08 14.86 12.86
N TRP A 173 0.81 15.86 13.34
CA TRP A 173 0.30 17.23 13.44
C TRP A 173 0.10 17.81 12.03
N GLY A 174 -1.08 18.41 11.80
CA GLY A 174 -1.43 19.02 10.52
C GLY A 174 -1.81 18.05 9.40
N ALA A 175 -1.64 16.73 9.58
CA ALA A 175 -2.08 15.72 8.62
C ALA A 175 -3.59 15.48 8.70
N VAL A 176 -4.16 14.83 7.69
CA VAL A 176 -5.57 14.41 7.72
C VAL A 176 -5.75 13.38 8.85
N PRO A 177 -6.59 13.63 9.87
CA PRO A 177 -6.64 12.74 11.03
C PRO A 177 -7.19 11.34 10.71
N PHE A 178 -8.14 11.28 9.75
CA PHE A 178 -8.85 10.10 9.26
C PHE A 178 -9.13 9.02 10.32
N LEU A 179 -10.37 8.97 10.82
CA LEU A 179 -10.85 8.06 11.87
C LEU A 179 -10.27 8.31 13.27
N TYR A 180 -9.12 8.98 13.40
CA TYR A 180 -8.45 9.23 14.69
C TYR A 180 -8.16 10.72 14.94
N PRO A 181 -9.17 11.59 15.06
CA PRO A 181 -8.96 12.98 15.41
C PRO A 181 -8.38 13.13 16.82
N ILE A 182 -7.52 14.14 16.97
CA ILE A 182 -7.03 14.61 18.27
C ILE A 182 -7.53 16.03 18.52
N GLN A 183 -7.72 16.36 19.79
CA GLN A 183 -8.10 17.68 20.28
C GLN A 183 -7.14 18.08 21.39
N VAL A 184 -6.69 19.33 21.38
CA VAL A 184 -5.81 19.86 22.43
C VAL A 184 -6.69 20.50 23.49
N ASP A 185 -6.64 19.95 24.69
CA ASP A 185 -7.39 20.37 25.88
C ASP A 185 -6.42 20.97 26.92
N PRO A 186 -6.89 21.74 27.92
CA PRO A 186 -6.05 22.24 29.01
C PRO A 186 -5.32 21.14 29.78
N ASP A 187 -5.92 19.95 29.90
CA ASP A 187 -5.37 18.83 30.66
C ASP A 187 -4.43 17.94 29.82
N GLY A 188 -4.36 18.15 28.50
CA GLY A 188 -3.54 17.33 27.61
C GLY A 188 -4.13 17.19 26.21
N ILE A 189 -3.81 16.08 25.53
CA ILE A 189 -4.31 15.79 24.19
C ILE A 189 -5.33 14.66 24.25
N ARG A 190 -6.55 14.94 23.80
CA ARG A 190 -7.63 13.95 23.71
C ARG A 190 -7.66 13.33 22.32
N SER A 191 -7.55 12.01 22.25
CA SER A 191 -7.83 11.22 21.05
C SER A 191 -9.26 10.69 21.13
N VAL A 192 -10.10 11.04 20.15
CA VAL A 192 -11.50 10.61 20.09
C VAL A 192 -11.74 9.90 18.74
N PRO A 193 -11.46 8.59 18.65
CA PRO A 193 -11.70 7.84 17.42
C PRO A 193 -13.16 7.95 16.96
N TYR A 194 -13.42 7.86 15.66
CA TYR A 194 -14.79 7.91 15.14
C TYR A 194 -15.64 6.80 15.77
N GLU A 195 -16.90 7.11 16.06
CA GLU A 195 -17.82 6.16 16.71
C GLU A 195 -17.89 4.81 15.97
N SER A 196 -17.81 4.84 14.64
CA SER A 196 -17.82 3.66 13.76
C SER A 196 -16.67 2.68 14.00
N ILE A 197 -15.58 3.12 14.65
CA ILE A 197 -14.41 2.27 14.93
C ILE A 197 -14.18 1.99 16.41
N GLN A 198 -14.83 2.72 17.32
CA GLN A 198 -14.59 2.54 18.76
C GLN A 198 -14.93 1.13 19.24
N GLY A 199 -16.09 0.59 18.83
CA GLY A 199 -16.50 -0.78 19.14
C GLY A 199 -15.82 -1.81 18.24
N PRO A 200 -16.02 -1.75 16.91
CA PRO A 200 -15.53 -2.78 15.98
C PRO A 200 -14.03 -2.98 16.02
N TRP A 201 -13.25 -1.91 16.20
CA TRP A 201 -11.79 -1.98 16.25
C TRP A 201 -11.25 -1.84 17.67
N ARG A 202 -12.12 -1.79 18.68
CA ARG A 202 -11.76 -1.61 20.09
C ARG A 202 -10.79 -0.44 20.30
N ALA A 203 -11.08 0.68 19.65
CA ALA A 203 -10.27 1.89 19.69
C ALA A 203 -10.91 2.89 20.68
N PRO A 204 -10.60 2.84 21.99
CA PRO A 204 -11.24 3.73 22.95
C PRO A 204 -10.70 5.16 22.80
N ALA A 205 -11.56 6.13 23.12
CA ALA A 205 -11.11 7.47 23.40
C ALA A 205 -10.08 7.46 24.54
N ALA A 206 -9.10 8.36 24.48
CA ALA A 206 -8.03 8.46 25.46
C ALA A 206 -7.66 9.92 25.66
N LEU A 207 -7.37 10.29 26.91
CA LEU A 207 -6.72 11.55 27.25
C LEU A 207 -5.27 11.23 27.59
N TYR A 208 -4.34 11.98 27.00
CA TYR A 208 -2.91 11.92 27.28
C TYR A 208 -2.50 13.21 27.96
N GLY A 209 -2.04 13.12 29.21
CA GLY A 209 -1.49 14.26 29.94
C GLY A 209 -0.26 14.84 29.23
N TRP A 210 0.09 16.08 29.54
CA TRP A 210 1.24 16.75 28.90
C TRP A 210 2.58 16.05 29.13
N ASP A 211 2.72 15.32 30.23
CA ASP A 211 3.89 14.49 30.55
C ASP A 211 3.84 13.11 29.89
N GLU A 212 2.71 12.71 29.31
CA GLU A 212 2.49 11.46 28.56
C GLU A 212 2.65 11.65 27.04
N VAL A 213 2.89 12.89 26.60
CA VAL A 213 3.13 13.24 25.20
C VAL A 213 4.62 13.23 24.91
N VAL A 214 5.00 12.66 23.76
CA VAL A 214 6.35 12.74 23.20
C VAL A 214 6.24 13.36 21.81
N VAL A 215 6.79 14.56 21.64
CA VAL A 215 6.83 15.21 20.33
C VAL A 215 8.08 14.80 19.60
N VAL A 216 7.91 14.35 18.36
CA VAL A 216 8.98 13.91 17.48
C VAL A 216 8.97 14.77 16.23
N ARG A 217 10.13 15.25 15.80
CA ARG A 217 10.28 15.96 14.54
C ARG A 217 10.97 15.07 13.53
N GLN A 218 10.36 14.92 12.36
CA GLN A 218 11.00 14.44 11.15
C GLN A 218 11.31 15.63 10.26
N THR A 219 12.59 15.89 10.03
CA THR A 219 13.02 16.99 9.16
C THR A 219 12.75 16.68 7.70
N ALA A 220 12.80 17.70 6.82
CA ALA A 220 12.70 17.51 5.37
C ALA A 220 13.74 16.53 4.78
N LEU A 221 14.89 16.35 5.46
CA LEU A 221 15.93 15.37 5.08
C LEU A 221 15.67 13.96 5.61
N GLY A 222 14.57 13.75 6.35
CA GLY A 222 14.18 12.47 6.94
C GLY A 222 14.87 12.15 8.26
N ALA A 223 15.59 13.10 8.87
CA ALA A 223 16.17 12.90 10.20
C ALA A 223 15.06 12.99 11.26
N VAL A 224 15.01 12.01 12.17
CA VAL A 224 14.01 11.92 13.23
C VAL A 224 14.66 12.25 14.57
N THR A 225 14.03 13.12 15.36
CA THR A 225 14.51 13.54 16.69
C THR A 225 13.35 13.71 17.66
N VAL A 226 13.53 13.27 18.90
CA VAL A 226 12.62 13.61 20.00
C VAL A 226 12.92 15.04 20.45
N LEU A 227 11.90 15.88 20.56
CA LEU A 227 12.03 17.26 21.01
C LEU A 227 11.94 17.33 22.52
N ASP A 228 13.00 17.81 23.18
CA ASP A 228 13.07 17.98 24.63
C ASP A 228 12.20 19.15 25.14
N GLU A 229 11.98 20.14 24.28
CA GLU A 229 11.16 21.32 24.55
C GLU A 229 9.87 21.28 23.74
N TRP A 230 8.82 21.92 24.28
CA TRP A 230 7.55 22.01 23.57
C TRP A 230 7.69 22.93 22.36
N PRO A 231 7.36 22.47 21.15
CA PRO A 231 7.62 23.26 19.95
C PRO A 231 6.55 24.32 19.70
N ASP A 232 6.97 25.50 19.24
CA ASP A 232 6.09 26.66 18.98
C ASP A 232 5.03 26.44 17.89
N VAL A 233 5.19 25.41 17.05
CA VAL A 233 4.21 25.04 16.01
C VAL A 233 2.95 24.39 16.59
N LEU A 234 3.03 23.87 17.82
CA LEU A 234 1.90 23.34 18.55
C LEU A 234 1.27 24.47 19.39
N PRO A 235 -0.02 24.36 19.76
CA PRO A 235 -0.63 25.28 20.70
C PRO A 235 0.21 25.38 21.99
N PRO A 236 0.34 26.58 22.58
CA PRO A 236 1.18 26.78 23.75
C PRO A 236 0.70 25.94 24.93
N LEU A 237 1.64 25.44 25.72
CA LEU A 237 1.32 24.72 26.94
C LEU A 237 0.64 25.65 27.95
N PRO A 238 -0.39 25.14 28.67
CA PRO A 238 -0.91 25.83 29.84
C PRO A 238 0.20 26.09 30.88
N PRO A 239 0.14 27.17 31.66
CA PRO A 239 1.20 27.50 32.63
C PRO A 239 1.50 26.43 33.68
N SER A 240 0.52 25.58 34.01
CA SER A 240 0.65 24.48 34.95
C SER A 240 1.07 23.15 34.30
N ALA A 241 1.14 23.09 32.96
CA ALA A 241 1.47 21.88 32.24
C ALA A 241 2.96 21.57 32.36
N ARG A 242 3.28 20.28 32.49
CA ARG A 242 4.65 19.79 32.50
C ARG A 242 4.86 18.89 31.29
N TYR A 243 5.76 19.29 30.40
CA TYR A 243 6.24 18.46 29.31
C TYR A 243 7.58 17.83 29.70
N ALA A 244 7.67 16.50 29.65
CA ALA A 244 8.85 15.74 30.08
C ALA A 244 9.04 14.47 29.23
N PRO A 245 9.30 14.61 27.92
CA PRO A 245 9.24 13.51 26.95
C PRO A 245 10.25 12.39 27.27
N ARG A 246 11.42 12.74 27.81
CA ARG A 246 12.45 11.77 28.19
C ARG A 246 12.03 10.83 29.32
N ALA A 247 11.09 11.24 30.17
CA ALA A 247 10.53 10.37 31.21
C ALA A 247 9.70 9.21 30.63
N ARG A 248 9.25 9.34 29.37
CA ARG A 248 8.47 8.31 28.66
C ARG A 248 9.35 7.35 27.87
N LEU A 249 10.64 7.67 27.71
CA LEU A 249 11.60 6.83 26.99
C LEU A 249 12.21 5.81 27.95
N ARG A 250 12.09 4.53 27.63
CA ARG A 250 12.73 3.45 28.39
C ARG A 250 14.02 3.01 27.70
N ARG A 251 15.03 2.71 28.52
CA ARG A 251 16.17 1.92 28.04
C ARG A 251 15.70 0.49 27.80
N GLY A 252 16.10 -0.08 26.68
CA GLY A 252 15.80 -1.46 26.35
C GLY A 252 16.08 -1.74 24.90
N ASP A 253 15.92 -3.01 24.53
CA ASP A 253 16.06 -3.41 23.14
C ASP A 253 14.96 -2.74 22.31
N PRO A 254 15.28 -2.30 21.07
CA PRO A 254 14.28 -1.78 20.15
C PRO A 254 13.21 -2.83 19.91
N PRO A 255 12.04 -2.45 19.37
CA PRO A 255 10.95 -3.38 19.18
C PRO A 255 11.38 -4.60 18.37
N PRO A 256 10.75 -5.77 18.63
CA PRO A 256 11.06 -7.03 17.96
C PRO A 256 11.15 -6.84 16.44
N ARG A 257 12.06 -7.55 15.78
CA ARG A 257 12.27 -7.41 14.33
C ARG A 257 11.00 -7.70 13.53
N GLU A 258 10.14 -8.57 14.03
CA GLU A 258 8.83 -8.85 13.44
C GLU A 258 7.88 -7.65 13.46
N HIS A 259 8.06 -6.70 14.39
CA HIS A 259 7.31 -5.44 14.44
C HIS A 259 7.95 -4.31 13.64
N ARG A 260 9.18 -4.49 13.15
CA ARG A 260 9.75 -3.59 12.14
C ARG A 260 9.01 -3.93 10.86
N LEU A 261 8.13 -3.01 10.47
CA LEU A 261 7.37 -3.03 9.22
C LEU A 261 8.33 -3.17 8.02
N LEU A 262 8.74 -4.41 7.76
CA LEU A 262 9.48 -4.93 6.62
C LEU A 262 10.79 -4.19 6.29
N VAL A 263 11.89 -4.62 6.93
CA VAL A 263 13.25 -4.38 6.42
C VAL A 263 13.33 -4.98 5.02
N GLY A 264 13.34 -4.14 3.98
CA GLY A 264 13.65 -4.62 2.63
C GLY A 264 15.03 -5.29 2.62
N PRO A 265 15.27 -6.30 1.76
CA PRO A 265 16.49 -7.12 1.79
C PRO A 265 17.81 -6.32 1.68
N ALA A 266 17.76 -5.08 1.17
CA ALA A 266 18.92 -4.19 1.08
C ALA A 266 19.40 -3.63 2.44
N ARG A 267 18.55 -3.55 3.46
CA ARG A 267 18.92 -3.04 4.81
C ARG A 267 19.39 -4.13 5.77
N GLU A 268 19.18 -5.40 5.45
CA GLU A 268 19.69 -6.52 6.26
C GLU A 268 21.23 -6.59 6.29
N ALA A 269 21.90 -6.13 5.22
CA ALA A 269 23.36 -6.13 5.14
C ALA A 269 24.02 -5.02 5.98
N ALA A 270 23.31 -3.92 6.25
CA ALA A 270 23.81 -2.79 7.05
C ALA A 270 23.57 -2.95 8.56
N LEU A 271 22.85 -4.01 8.97
CA LEU A 271 22.50 -4.33 10.35
C LEU A 271 23.24 -5.58 10.88
N ARG A 272 24.25 -6.07 10.14
CA ARG A 272 25.23 -7.08 10.56
C ARG A 272 26.59 -6.41 10.73
#